data_AF-A0A4R2LQJ0-F1
#
_entry.id   AF-A0A4R2LQJ0-F1
#
_cell.length_a   1.000
_cell.length_b   1.000
_cell.length_c   1.000
_cell.angle_alpha   90.00
_cell.angle_beta   90.00
_cell.angle_gamma   90.00
#
_symmetry.space_group_name_H-M   'P 1'
#
loop_
_entity.id
_entity.type
_entity.pdbx_description
1 polymer ?
#
loop_
_entity_poly.entity_id
_entity_poly.type
_entity_poly.pdbx_seq_one_letter_code
_entity_poly.pdbx_strand_id
1 'polypeptide(L)'
;MLIDNYLNKFKTVSKGIINLMMRIDKILCDIVAKMLAKAFDEICKHRGYEASLPLVEEWINDDNPNVIRAVTEGLRIWTSCPFFKENPLVAIALIAKHKAHESEYLRKSVGNALRDISKKHAELIRQEVQQWDLSYPRVLFTYKLAAKLLK
;
A
#
# COMPACT_ATOMS: atom_id res chain seq x y z
N MET A 1 -3.15 -26.27 -5.48
CA MET A 1 -1.96 -27.04 -5.03
C MET A 1 -0.65 -26.57 -5.65
N LEU A 2 -0.43 -26.68 -6.97
CA LEU A 2 0.83 -26.21 -7.59
C LEU A 2 0.98 -24.67 -7.53
N ILE A 3 -0.04 -23.92 -7.96
CA ILE A 3 -0.03 -22.44 -7.98
C ILE A 3 0.11 -21.86 -6.56
N ASP A 4 -0.58 -22.42 -5.57
CA ASP A 4 -0.50 -21.94 -4.18
C ASP A 4 0.91 -22.15 -3.59
N ASN A 5 1.60 -23.22 -3.99
CA ASN A 5 2.98 -23.48 -3.58
C ASN A 5 3.95 -22.45 -4.20
N TYR A 6 3.76 -22.09 -5.48
CA TYR A 6 4.52 -21.00 -6.10
C TYR A 6 4.23 -19.64 -5.46
N LEU A 7 2.97 -19.36 -5.11
CA LEU A 7 2.60 -18.13 -4.42
C LEU A 7 3.27 -18.05 -3.05
N ASN A 8 3.26 -19.14 -2.28
CA ASN A 8 3.93 -19.18 -0.99
C ASN A 8 5.44 -19.00 -1.11
N LYS A 9 6.08 -19.63 -2.11
CA LYS A 9 7.50 -19.36 -2.39
C LYS A 9 7.75 -17.91 -2.77
N PHE A 10 6.93 -17.34 -3.64
CA PHE A 10 7.01 -15.93 -4.01
C PHE A 10 6.88 -15.02 -2.78
N LYS A 11 5.93 -15.30 -1.88
CA LYS A 11 5.76 -14.55 -0.62
C LYS A 11 7.02 -14.59 0.22
N THR A 12 7.51 -15.79 0.54
CA THR A 12 8.67 -15.99 1.42
C THR A 12 9.93 -15.34 0.85
N VAL A 13 10.19 -15.55 -0.44
CA VAL A 13 11.36 -14.97 -1.12
C VAL A 13 11.26 -13.45 -1.15
N SER A 14 10.09 -12.90 -1.51
CA SER A 14 9.92 -11.46 -1.61
C SER A 14 10.06 -10.75 -0.27
N LYS A 15 9.47 -11.30 0.81
CA LYS A 15 9.66 -10.79 2.18
C LYS A 15 11.12 -10.86 2.61
N GLY A 16 11.81 -11.95 2.29
CA GLY A 16 13.25 -12.10 2.53
C GLY A 16 14.09 -11.06 1.80
N ILE A 17 13.78 -10.79 0.53
CA ILE A 17 14.46 -9.79 -0.29
C ILE A 17 14.22 -8.38 0.28
N ILE A 18 12.98 -8.02 0.65
CA ILE A 18 12.69 -6.73 1.29
C ILE A 18 13.53 -6.56 2.57
N ASN A 19 13.55 -7.59 3.42
CA ASN A 19 14.33 -7.57 4.66
C ASN A 19 15.83 -7.40 4.42
N LEU A 20 16.37 -8.07 3.41
CA LEU A 20 17.78 -7.95 3.05
C LEU A 20 18.10 -6.55 2.51
N MET A 21 17.30 -6.05 1.58
CA MET A 21 17.54 -4.76 0.93
C MET A 21 17.44 -3.60 1.91
N MET A 22 16.55 -3.69 2.89
CA MET A 22 16.47 -2.73 4.00
C MET A 22 17.77 -2.60 4.80
N ARG A 23 18.61 -3.64 4.83
CA ARG A 23 19.92 -3.62 5.50
C ARG A 23 21.01 -3.02 4.62
N ILE A 24 20.78 -2.90 3.32
CA ILE A 24 21.76 -2.45 2.34
C ILE A 24 21.53 -0.99 2.01
N ASP A 25 20.37 -0.67 1.41
CA ASP A 25 20.08 0.67 0.92
C ASP A 25 18.57 0.91 0.72
N LYS A 26 18.16 2.14 1.01
CA LYS A 26 16.76 2.56 0.97
C LYS A 26 16.20 2.73 -0.45
N ILE A 27 17.01 3.27 -1.37
CA ILE A 27 16.65 3.40 -2.80
C ILE A 27 16.45 2.01 -3.39
N LEU A 28 17.32 1.08 -3.01
CA LEU A 28 17.24 -0.31 -3.42
C LEU A 28 15.89 -0.91 -2.99
N CYS A 29 15.45 -0.71 -1.73
CA CYS A 29 14.13 -1.17 -1.27
C CYS A 29 12.96 -0.59 -2.11
N ASP A 30 13.02 0.70 -2.47
CA ASP A 30 12.00 1.33 -3.31
C ASP A 30 11.97 0.73 -4.74
N ILE A 31 13.10 0.28 -5.29
CA ILE A 31 13.17 -0.42 -6.59
C ILE A 31 12.49 -1.78 -6.50
N VAL A 32 12.75 -2.56 -5.45
CA VAL A 32 12.11 -3.88 -5.31
C VAL A 32 10.63 -3.78 -5.02
N ALA A 33 10.18 -2.78 -4.24
CA ALA A 33 8.74 -2.55 -4.07
C ALA A 33 8.03 -2.35 -5.43
N LYS A 34 8.65 -1.61 -6.37
CA LYS A 34 8.12 -1.46 -7.73
C LYS A 34 8.14 -2.76 -8.54
N MET A 35 9.19 -3.58 -8.41
CA MET A 35 9.24 -4.88 -9.07
C MET A 35 8.17 -5.83 -8.53
N LEU A 36 7.97 -5.83 -7.21
CA LEU A 36 6.94 -6.61 -6.53
C LEU A 36 5.54 -6.16 -6.94
N ALA A 37 5.32 -4.86 -7.13
CA ALA A 37 4.07 -4.36 -7.67
C ALA A 37 3.75 -4.89 -9.07
N LYS A 38 4.75 -4.87 -9.96
CA LYS A 38 4.59 -5.42 -11.32
C LYS A 38 4.35 -6.92 -11.29
N ALA A 39 5.08 -7.65 -10.44
CA ALA A 39 4.87 -9.09 -10.25
C ALA A 39 3.46 -9.38 -9.69
N PHE A 40 3.01 -8.58 -8.73
CA PHE A 40 1.67 -8.71 -8.16
C PHE A 40 0.58 -8.40 -9.18
N ASP A 41 0.73 -7.32 -9.95
CA ASP A 41 -0.15 -6.96 -11.08
C ASP A 41 -0.25 -8.10 -12.10
N GLU A 42 0.88 -8.74 -12.43
CA GLU A 42 0.92 -9.88 -13.35
C GLU A 42 0.23 -11.13 -12.76
N ILE A 43 0.46 -11.43 -11.47
CA ILE A 43 -0.26 -12.49 -10.75
C ILE A 43 -1.78 -12.22 -10.76
N CYS A 44 -2.19 -10.97 -10.53
CA CYS A 44 -3.59 -10.57 -10.53
C CYS A 44 -4.23 -10.67 -11.92
N LYS A 45 -3.52 -10.30 -12.98
CA LYS A 45 -3.99 -10.48 -14.36
C LYS A 45 -4.22 -11.94 -14.69
N HIS A 46 -3.33 -12.83 -14.27
CA HIS A 46 -3.46 -14.26 -14.54
C HIS A 46 -4.48 -14.97 -13.66
N ARG A 47 -4.63 -14.58 -12.38
CA ARG A 47 -5.49 -15.27 -11.40
C ARG A 47 -6.86 -14.61 -11.19
N GLY A 48 -7.01 -13.36 -11.62
CA GLY A 48 -8.08 -12.47 -11.19
C GLY A 48 -7.67 -11.68 -9.94
N TYR A 49 -7.98 -10.39 -9.93
CA TYR A 49 -7.59 -9.49 -8.83
C TYR A 49 -8.26 -9.84 -7.50
N GLU A 50 -9.50 -10.31 -7.53
CA GLU A 50 -10.25 -10.75 -6.35
C GLU A 50 -9.54 -11.92 -5.65
N ALA A 51 -9.03 -12.88 -6.43
CA ALA A 51 -8.28 -14.04 -5.90
C ALA A 51 -6.91 -13.66 -5.32
N SER A 52 -6.42 -12.44 -5.60
CA SER A 52 -5.15 -11.92 -5.10
C SER A 52 -5.30 -10.96 -3.92
N LEU A 53 -6.53 -10.53 -3.61
CA LEU A 53 -6.80 -9.65 -2.47
C LEU A 53 -6.29 -10.22 -1.14
N PRO A 54 -6.41 -11.52 -0.82
CA PRO A 54 -5.88 -12.08 0.42
C PRO A 54 -4.36 -11.89 0.58
N LEU A 55 -3.61 -11.82 -0.52
CA LEU A 55 -2.17 -11.55 -0.48
C LEU A 55 -1.88 -10.08 -0.17
N VAL A 56 -2.66 -9.13 -0.72
CA VAL A 56 -2.55 -7.71 -0.33
C VAL A 56 -2.86 -7.55 1.15
N GLU A 57 -3.94 -8.18 1.61
CA GLU A 57 -4.37 -8.14 3.01
C GLU A 57 -3.33 -8.77 3.94
N GLU A 58 -2.68 -9.86 3.54
CA GLU A 58 -1.59 -10.45 4.32
C GLU A 58 -0.43 -9.46 4.49
N TRP A 59 -0.04 -8.77 3.42
CA TRP A 59 1.15 -7.90 3.43
C TRP A 59 0.89 -6.54 4.06
N ILE A 60 -0.30 -5.98 3.86
CA ILE A 60 -0.67 -4.71 4.50
C ILE A 60 -0.78 -4.88 6.02
N ASN A 61 -1.06 -6.10 6.49
CA ASN A 61 -1.17 -6.43 7.92
C ASN A 61 0.10 -7.08 8.50
N ASP A 62 1.22 -7.07 7.77
CA ASP A 62 2.48 -7.64 8.24
C ASP A 62 3.06 -6.82 9.41
N ASP A 63 3.74 -7.47 10.35
CA ASP A 63 4.36 -6.79 11.49
C ASP A 63 5.53 -5.89 11.07
N ASN A 64 6.14 -6.16 9.91
CA ASN A 64 7.25 -5.37 9.41
C ASN A 64 6.74 -4.14 8.63
N PRO A 65 7.00 -2.90 9.09
CA PRO A 65 6.54 -1.69 8.41
C PRO A 65 7.07 -1.54 6.99
N ASN A 66 8.19 -2.20 6.64
CA ASN A 66 8.75 -2.15 5.29
C ASN A 66 8.01 -3.08 4.32
N VAL A 67 7.46 -4.19 4.81
CA VAL A 67 6.57 -5.06 4.01
C VAL A 67 5.27 -4.32 3.73
N ILE A 68 4.67 -3.71 4.75
CA ILE A 68 3.48 -2.85 4.61
C ILE A 68 3.76 -1.71 3.62
N ARG A 69 4.92 -1.06 3.76
CA ARG A 69 5.33 0.01 2.84
C ARG A 69 5.49 -0.50 1.42
N ALA A 70 6.12 -1.66 1.22
CA ALA A 70 6.37 -2.20 -0.11
C ALA A 70 5.06 -2.41 -0.88
N VAL A 71 4.02 -2.95 -0.24
CA VAL A 71 2.69 -3.06 -0.86
C VAL A 71 2.01 -1.70 -1.02
N THR A 72 2.11 -0.81 -0.03
CA THR A 72 1.53 0.55 -0.06
C THR A 72 2.10 1.39 -1.21
N GLU A 73 3.42 1.39 -1.41
CA GLU A 73 4.09 2.12 -2.48
C GLU A 73 4.01 1.41 -3.82
N GLY A 74 4.19 0.09 -3.81
CA GLY A 74 4.23 -0.71 -5.01
C GLY A 74 2.96 -0.54 -5.84
N LEU A 75 1.80 -0.61 -5.20
CA LEU A 75 0.52 -0.48 -5.87
C LEU A 75 0.15 0.96 -6.26
N ARG A 76 0.97 1.98 -5.98
CA ARG A 76 0.65 3.35 -6.40
C ARG A 76 0.74 3.48 -7.93
N ILE A 77 -0.25 4.06 -8.61
CA ILE A 77 -1.51 4.63 -8.08
C ILE A 77 -2.55 3.51 -7.90
N TRP A 78 -3.02 3.28 -6.67
CA TRP A 78 -3.86 2.12 -6.32
C TRP A 78 -5.12 2.01 -7.18
N THR A 79 -5.82 3.12 -7.39
CA THR A 79 -7.05 3.16 -8.20
C THR A 79 -6.81 3.13 -9.72
N SER A 80 -5.57 2.90 -10.16
CA SER A 80 -5.26 2.50 -11.53
C SER A 80 -5.24 0.97 -11.71
N CYS A 81 -5.16 0.20 -10.62
CA CYS A 81 -5.27 -1.25 -10.66
C CYS A 81 -6.74 -1.68 -10.87
N PRO A 82 -7.05 -2.59 -11.81
CA PRO A 82 -8.42 -2.98 -12.17
C PRO A 82 -9.41 -3.17 -11.02
N PHE A 83 -9.08 -3.92 -9.96
CA PHE A 83 -10.01 -4.13 -8.84
C PHE A 83 -10.23 -2.87 -8.00
N PHE A 84 -9.17 -2.15 -7.64
CA PHE A 84 -9.28 -0.93 -6.83
C PHE A 84 -9.82 0.26 -7.62
N LYS A 85 -9.73 0.23 -8.95
CA LYS A 85 -10.38 1.20 -9.83
C LYS A 85 -11.90 1.15 -9.67
N GLU A 86 -12.47 -0.05 -9.67
CA GLU A 86 -13.90 -0.26 -9.47
C GLU A 86 -14.29 -0.20 -7.97
N ASN A 87 -13.34 -0.44 -7.06
CA ASN A 87 -13.55 -0.48 -5.61
C ASN A 87 -12.59 0.47 -4.84
N PRO A 88 -12.67 1.80 -5.05
CA PRO A 88 -11.72 2.76 -4.47
C PRO A 88 -11.79 2.83 -2.94
N LEU A 89 -12.96 2.59 -2.35
CA LEU A 89 -13.14 2.57 -0.89
C LEU A 89 -12.33 1.46 -0.22
N VAL A 90 -12.18 0.30 -0.88
CA VAL A 90 -11.37 -0.81 -0.35
C VAL A 90 -9.89 -0.40 -0.29
N ALA A 91 -9.37 0.23 -1.34
CA ALA A 91 -8.01 0.75 -1.33
C ALA A 91 -7.81 1.79 -0.20
N ILE A 92 -8.74 2.73 -0.07
CA ILE A 92 -8.69 3.77 0.97
C ILE A 92 -8.66 3.15 2.37
N ALA A 93 -9.55 2.20 2.66
CA ALA A 93 -9.63 1.54 3.95
C ALA A 93 -8.32 0.78 4.30
N LEU A 94 -7.77 0.02 3.35
CA LEU A 94 -6.52 -0.71 3.54
C LEU A 94 -5.34 0.24 3.82
N ILE A 95 -5.22 1.33 3.06
CA ILE A 95 -4.14 2.31 3.22
C ILE A 95 -4.30 3.10 4.52
N ALA A 96 -5.50 3.62 4.81
CA ALA A 96 -5.78 4.50 5.94
C ALA A 96 -5.64 3.81 7.30
N LYS A 97 -5.67 2.47 7.35
CA LYS A 97 -5.36 1.67 8.55
C LYS A 97 -4.01 2.07 9.17
N HIS A 98 -3.03 2.45 8.35
CA HIS A 98 -1.67 2.77 8.80
C HIS A 98 -1.42 4.28 9.00
N LYS A 99 -2.47 5.11 9.03
CA LYS A 99 -2.36 6.59 9.15
C LYS A 99 -1.57 7.08 10.37
N ALA A 100 -1.58 6.32 11.47
CA ALA A 100 -0.93 6.66 12.73
C ALA A 100 0.32 5.80 13.02
N HIS A 101 0.74 4.96 12.07
CA HIS A 101 1.80 3.98 12.28
C HIS A 101 3.09 4.63 12.80
N GLU A 102 3.87 3.95 13.66
CA GLU A 102 5.09 4.51 14.28
C GLU A 102 6.19 4.90 13.27
N SER A 103 6.42 4.07 12.25
CA SER A 103 7.31 4.37 11.14
C SER A 103 6.84 5.58 10.34
N GLU A 104 7.58 6.70 10.45
CA GLU A 104 7.35 7.88 9.61
C GLU A 104 7.48 7.55 8.12
N TYR A 105 8.39 6.64 7.78
CA TYR A 105 8.61 6.23 6.41
C TYR A 105 7.38 5.55 5.82
N LEU A 106 6.68 4.71 6.59
CA LEU A 106 5.39 4.16 6.17
C LEU A 106 4.31 5.23 6.08
N ARG A 107 4.23 6.15 7.07
CA ARG A 107 3.24 7.26 7.02
C ARG A 107 3.40 8.15 5.79
N LYS A 108 4.63 8.42 5.34
CA LYS A 108 4.88 9.15 4.08
C LYS A 108 4.23 8.43 2.89
N SER A 109 4.32 7.12 2.86
CA SER A 109 3.73 6.30 1.80
C SER A 109 2.21 6.26 1.83
N VAL A 110 1.63 6.07 3.03
CA VAL A 110 0.19 6.16 3.26
C VAL A 110 -0.35 7.50 2.76
N GLY A 111 0.25 8.61 3.20
CA GLY A 111 -0.20 9.94 2.82
C GLY A 111 -0.07 10.21 1.32
N ASN A 112 1.03 9.78 0.69
CA ASN A 112 1.20 9.95 -0.76
C ASN A 112 0.27 9.05 -1.58
N ALA A 113 -0.01 7.82 -1.13
CA ALA A 113 -0.96 6.92 -1.79
C ALA A 113 -2.38 7.51 -1.77
N LEU A 114 -2.84 7.99 -0.62
CA LEU A 114 -4.14 8.66 -0.49
C LEU A 114 -4.21 9.95 -1.32
N ARG A 115 -3.13 10.73 -1.37
CA ARG A 115 -3.04 11.91 -2.25
C ARG A 115 -3.13 11.55 -3.73
N ASP A 116 -2.56 10.43 -4.15
CA ASP A 116 -2.69 9.98 -5.54
C ASP A 116 -4.13 9.59 -5.87
N ILE A 117 -4.83 8.92 -4.94
CA ILE A 117 -6.25 8.59 -5.07
C ILE A 117 -7.10 9.87 -5.13
N SER A 118 -6.77 10.89 -4.33
CA SER A 118 -7.52 12.15 -4.27
C SER A 118 -7.56 12.92 -5.59
N LYS A 119 -6.63 12.66 -6.52
CA LYS A 119 -6.64 13.26 -7.86
C LYS A 119 -7.86 12.88 -8.69
N LYS A 120 -8.46 11.71 -8.44
CA LYS A 120 -9.67 11.21 -9.12
C LYS A 120 -10.86 11.05 -8.18
N HIS A 121 -10.61 10.75 -6.91
CA HIS A 121 -11.64 10.45 -5.92
C HIS A 121 -11.53 11.41 -4.71
N ALA A 122 -11.46 12.71 -4.98
CA ALA A 122 -11.24 13.74 -3.96
C ALA A 122 -12.27 13.66 -2.82
N GLU A 123 -13.54 13.44 -3.14
CA GLU A 123 -14.61 13.41 -2.14
C GLU A 123 -14.53 12.19 -1.23
N LEU A 124 -14.15 11.01 -1.75
CA LEU A 124 -13.93 9.82 -0.92
C LEU A 124 -12.77 10.04 0.06
N ILE A 125 -11.70 10.69 -0.39
CA ILE A 125 -10.59 11.03 0.50
C ILE A 125 -11.01 12.09 1.53
N ARG A 126 -11.81 13.09 1.14
CA ARG A 126 -12.36 14.09 2.08
C ARG A 126 -13.16 13.42 3.19
N GLN A 127 -14.08 12.52 2.83
CA GLN A 127 -14.90 11.78 3.79
C GLN A 127 -14.07 10.89 4.73
N GLU A 128 -13.03 10.23 4.23
CA GLU A 128 -12.11 9.44 5.06
C GLU A 128 -11.35 10.33 6.05
N VAL A 129 -10.69 11.39 5.58
CA VAL A 129 -9.82 12.20 6.43
C VAL A 129 -10.58 13.09 7.42
N GLN A 130 -11.85 13.39 7.15
CA GLN A 130 -12.73 14.09 8.11
C GLN A 130 -12.99 13.29 9.38
N GLN A 131 -12.85 11.97 9.34
CA GLN A 131 -13.03 11.09 10.49
C GLN A 131 -11.77 10.97 11.36
N TRP A 132 -10.65 11.55 10.94
CA TRP A 132 -9.38 11.38 11.61
C TRP A 132 -9.22 12.36 12.78
N ASP A 133 -8.78 11.85 13.93
CA ASP A 133 -8.40 12.71 15.06
C ASP A 133 -7.02 13.34 14.82
N LEU A 134 -7.02 14.63 14.50
CA LEU A 134 -5.83 15.41 14.17
C LEU A 134 -5.06 15.91 15.41
N SER A 135 -5.55 15.66 16.63
CA SER A 135 -4.80 15.95 17.86
C SER A 135 -3.56 15.04 17.98
N TYR A 136 -3.59 13.86 17.35
CA TYR A 136 -2.45 12.94 17.33
C TYR A 136 -1.40 13.37 16.28
N PRO A 137 -0.14 13.67 16.67
CA PRO A 137 0.87 14.19 15.76
C PRO A 137 1.18 13.29 14.56
N ARG A 138 1.12 11.96 14.74
CA ARG A 138 1.35 10.98 13.67
C ARG A 138 0.22 11.00 12.63
N VAL A 139 -1.02 11.15 13.08
CA VAL A 139 -2.19 11.26 12.19
C VAL A 139 -2.14 12.58 11.43
N LEU A 140 -1.87 13.69 12.13
CA LEU A 140 -1.72 15.02 11.51
C LEU A 140 -0.63 15.04 10.43
N PHE A 141 0.49 14.36 10.67
CA PHE A 141 1.55 14.21 9.67
C PHE A 141 1.03 13.57 8.37
N THR A 142 0.34 12.45 8.48
CA THR A 142 -0.22 11.73 7.32
C THR A 142 -1.31 12.54 6.64
N TYR A 143 -2.19 13.18 7.43
CA TYR A 143 -3.26 14.05 6.96
C TYR A 143 -2.73 15.16 6.04
N LYS A 144 -1.67 15.87 6.47
CA LYS A 144 -1.06 16.96 5.68
C LYS A 144 -0.60 16.50 4.29
N LEU A 145 -0.20 15.23 4.15
CA LEU A 145 0.18 14.66 2.86
C LEU A 145 -1.05 14.27 2.04
N ALA A 146 -1.99 13.54 2.63
CA ALA A 146 -3.18 13.02 1.97
C ALA A 146 -4.12 14.15 1.50
N ALA A 147 -4.36 15.14 2.36
CA ALA A 147 -5.28 16.24 2.11
C ALA A 147 -4.67 17.37 1.26
N LYS A 148 -3.40 17.28 0.84
CA LYS A 148 -2.66 18.37 0.17
C LYS A 148 -3.36 18.92 -1.08
N LEU A 149 -4.15 18.10 -1.77
CA LEU A 149 -4.86 18.46 -3.00
C LEU A 149 -6.36 18.68 -2.81
N LEU A 150 -6.88 18.48 -1.58
CA LEU A 150 -8.28 18.73 -1.27
C LEU A 150 -8.46 20.23 -1.10
N LYS A 151 -9.20 20.85 -2.02
CA LYS A 151 -9.58 22.27 -1.94
C LYS A 151 -10.77 22.46 -1.01
#